data_AF-A0A0A2X0N2-F1
#
_entry.id   AF-A0A0A2X0N2-F1
#
_cell.length_a   1.000
_cell.length_b   1.000
_cell.length_c   1.000
_cell.angle_alpha   90.00
_cell.angle_beta   90.00
_cell.angle_gamma   90.00
#
_symmetry.space_group_name_H-M   'P 1'
#
loop_
_entity.id
_entity.type
_entity.pdbx_description
1 polymer ?
#
loop_
_entity_poly.entity_id
_entity_poly.type
_entity_poly.pdbx_seq_one_letter_code
_entity_poly.pdbx_strand_id
1 'polypeptide(L)'
;MTGTALTLVLAAALLPYVALALYDGWLHEKARRVPRVEQALHALLFVTGVAFVSGVFTGRSWLAVPALGVFAFAAIWDEWGFHGPLDVRERRLHYVAYACFAAFVAVACGTGALRWP
;
A
#
# COMPACT_ATOMS: atom_id res chain seq x y z
N MET A 1 4.90 -15.12 -18.97
CA MET A 1 4.14 -15.89 -17.96
C MET A 1 2.70 -16.03 -18.46
N THR A 2 2.04 -17.17 -18.24
CA THR A 2 0.60 -17.29 -18.49
C THR A 2 -0.18 -16.38 -17.53
N GLY A 3 -1.43 -16.02 -17.88
CA GLY A 3 -2.25 -15.12 -17.05
C GLY A 3 -2.35 -15.59 -15.59
N THR A 4 -2.63 -16.88 -15.37
CA THR A 4 -2.75 -17.46 -14.04
C THR A 4 -1.45 -17.43 -13.23
N ALA A 5 -0.31 -17.77 -13.84
CA ALA A 5 0.97 -17.76 -13.15
C ALA A 5 1.38 -16.34 -12.71
N LEU A 6 1.11 -15.34 -13.57
CA LEU A 6 1.36 -13.94 -13.23
C LEU A 6 0.48 -13.49 -12.06
N THR A 7 -0.83 -13.78 -12.10
CA THR A 7 -1.76 -13.47 -11.02
C THR A 7 -1.31 -14.05 -9.68
N LEU A 8 -0.85 -15.31 -9.66
CA LEU A 8 -0.37 -15.95 -8.44
C LEU A 8 0.89 -15.28 -7.87
N VAL A 9 1.85 -14.91 -8.74
CA VAL A 9 3.05 -14.19 -8.31
C VAL A 9 2.70 -12.82 -7.73
N LEU A 10 1.81 -12.07 -8.37
CA LEU A 10 1.34 -10.78 -7.87
C LEU A 10 0.60 -10.91 -6.54
N ALA A 11 -0.28 -11.91 -6.40
CA ALA A 11 -1.02 -12.15 -5.16
C ALA A 11 -0.08 -12.54 -4.01
N ALA A 12 0.89 -13.42 -4.27
CA ALA A 12 1.90 -13.81 -3.29
C ALA A 12 2.77 -12.63 -2.85
N ALA A 13 3.14 -11.74 -3.77
CA ALA A 13 3.91 -10.54 -3.46
C ALA A 13 3.10 -9.49 -2.70
N LEU A 14 1.79 -9.39 -2.95
CA LEU A 14 0.89 -8.45 -2.27
C LEU A 14 0.52 -8.88 -0.85
N LEU A 15 0.44 -10.20 -0.61
CA LEU A 15 -0.07 -10.78 0.64
C LEU A 15 0.63 -10.24 1.92
N PRO A 16 1.97 -10.11 1.99
CA PRO A 16 2.63 -9.57 3.18
C PRO A 16 2.20 -8.14 3.50
N TYR A 17 2.04 -7.29 2.47
CA TYR A 17 1.57 -5.91 2.68
C TYR A 17 0.15 -5.90 3.23
N VAL A 18 -0.78 -6.67 2.63
CA VAL A 18 -2.18 -6.72 3.09
C VAL A 18 -2.27 -7.21 4.52
N ALA A 19 -1.51 -8.23 4.89
CA ALA A 19 -1.50 -8.75 6.25
C ALA A 19 -1.05 -7.68 7.27
N LEU A 20 0.02 -6.94 6.96
CA LEU A 20 0.55 -5.89 7.84
C LEU A 20 -0.36 -4.66 7.89
N ALA A 21 -0.92 -4.23 6.77
CA ALA A 21 -1.83 -3.08 6.71
C ALA A 21 -3.14 -3.33 7.47
N LEU A 22 -3.67 -4.55 7.40
CA LEU A 22 -4.85 -4.92 8.20
C LEU A 22 -4.54 -5.01 9.70
N TYR A 23 -3.37 -5.57 10.04
CA TYR A 23 -2.91 -5.63 11.43
C TYR A 23 -2.69 -4.23 12.01
N ASP A 24 -2.14 -3.32 11.21
CA ASP A 24 -1.94 -1.93 11.56
C ASP A 24 -3.26 -1.19 11.81
N GLY A 25 -4.22 -1.31 10.89
CA GLY A 25 -5.56 -0.74 11.07
C GLY A 25 -6.25 -1.26 12.34
N TRP A 26 -6.09 -2.56 12.65
CA TRP A 26 -6.60 -3.14 13.89
C TRP A 26 -5.93 -2.56 15.15
N LEU A 27 -4.61 -2.34 15.13
CA LEU A 27 -3.90 -1.69 16.23
C LEU A 27 -4.38 -0.25 16.43
N HIS A 28 -4.58 0.51 15.36
CA HIS A 28 -5.10 1.87 15.43
C HIS A 28 -6.50 1.94 16.07
N GLU A 29 -7.38 0.98 15.79
CA GLU A 29 -8.70 0.90 16.43
C GLU A 29 -8.62 0.55 17.94
N LYS A 30 -7.59 -0.18 18.36
CA LYS A 30 -7.45 -0.68 19.73
C LYS A 30 -6.58 0.19 20.63
N ALA A 31 -5.53 0.80 20.09
CA ALA A 31 -4.49 1.45 20.87
C ALA A 31 -4.78 2.92 21.17
N ARG A 32 -5.44 3.65 20.26
CA ARG A 32 -5.68 5.09 20.43
C ARG A 32 -6.91 5.59 19.67
N ARG A 33 -7.35 6.81 20.00
CA ARG A 33 -8.34 7.52 19.17
C ARG A 33 -7.63 8.23 18.03
N VAL A 34 -7.85 7.75 16.81
CA VAL A 34 -7.31 8.33 15.58
C VAL A 34 -8.05 9.63 15.23
N PRO A 35 -7.37 10.78 15.08
CA PRO A 35 -7.98 12.04 14.64
C PRO A 35 -8.67 11.90 13.27
N ARG A 36 -9.75 12.66 13.03
CA ARG A 36 -10.49 12.58 11.75
C ARG A 36 -9.64 12.88 10.51
N VAL A 37 -8.62 13.73 10.65
CA VAL A 37 -7.70 14.06 9.54
C VAL A 37 -6.84 12.85 9.18
N GLU A 38 -6.33 12.13 10.18
CA GLU A 38 -5.59 10.88 9.99
C GLU A 38 -6.49 9.79 9.39
N GLN A 39 -7.74 9.68 9.85
CA GLN A 39 -8.72 8.74 9.25
C GLN A 39 -8.98 9.05 7.77
N ALA A 40 -9.10 10.32 7.40
CA ALA A 40 -9.29 10.72 6.00
C ALA A 40 -8.06 10.37 5.15
N LEU A 41 -6.85 10.51 5.71
CA LEU A 41 -5.61 10.14 5.04
C LEU A 41 -5.46 8.63 4.88
N HIS A 42 -5.83 7.85 5.90
CA HIS A 42 -5.90 6.39 5.83
C HIS A 42 -6.93 5.92 4.79
N ALA A 43 -8.09 6.59 4.71
CA ALA A 43 -9.08 6.30 3.67
C ALA A 43 -8.52 6.60 2.26
N LEU A 44 -7.77 7.70 2.10
CA LEU A 44 -7.09 8.01 0.84
C LEU A 44 -6.04 6.96 0.48
N LEU A 45 -5.22 6.53 1.44
CA LEU A 45 -4.25 5.44 1.28
C LEU A 45 -4.94 4.14 0.87
N PHE A 46 -6.03 3.78 1.52
CA PHE A 46 -6.79 2.58 1.20
C PHE A 46 -7.35 2.62 -0.23
N VAL A 47 -8.05 3.71 -0.59
CA VAL A 47 -8.66 3.87 -1.92
C VAL A 47 -7.60 3.87 -3.02
N THR A 48 -6.49 4.58 -2.83
CA THR A 48 -5.42 4.64 -3.81
C THR A 48 -4.64 3.34 -3.90
N GLY A 49 -4.44 2.63 -2.79
CA GLY A 49 -3.87 1.27 -2.77
C GLY A 49 -4.75 0.27 -3.53
N VAL A 50 -6.07 0.28 -3.30
CA VAL A 50 -7.03 -0.55 -4.04
C VAL A 50 -7.05 -0.21 -5.53
N ALA A 51 -7.03 1.08 -5.88
CA ALA A 51 -6.96 1.52 -7.28
C ALA A 51 -5.66 1.07 -7.96
N PHE A 52 -4.53 1.18 -7.27
CA PHE A 52 -3.24 0.70 -7.77
C PHE A 52 -3.25 -0.81 -8.02
N VAL A 53 -3.62 -1.61 -7.01
CA VAL A 53 -3.72 -3.07 -7.11
C VAL A 53 -4.67 -3.46 -8.25
N SER A 54 -5.85 -2.84 -8.32
CA SER A 54 -6.82 -3.10 -9.39
C SER A 54 -6.24 -2.77 -10.77
N GLY A 55 -5.53 -1.64 -10.89
CA GLY A 55 -4.85 -1.25 -12.13
C GLY A 55 -3.79 -2.26 -12.55
N VAL A 56 -2.98 -2.77 -11.61
CA VAL A 56 -1.96 -3.80 -11.87
C VAL A 56 -2.60 -5.11 -12.33
N PHE A 57 -3.61 -5.61 -11.62
CA PHE A 57 -4.25 -6.89 -11.96
C PHE A 57 -5.11 -6.83 -13.24
N THR A 58 -5.57 -5.64 -13.65
CA THR A 58 -6.33 -5.44 -14.89
C THR A 58 -5.49 -4.94 -16.07
N GLY A 59 -4.19 -4.71 -15.86
CA GLY A 59 -3.29 -4.17 -16.89
C GLY A 59 -3.59 -2.71 -17.29
N ARG A 60 -4.28 -1.95 -16.43
CA ARG A 60 -4.69 -0.55 -16.68
C ARG A 60 -3.67 0.41 -16.07
N SER A 61 -2.57 0.66 -16.78
CA SER A 61 -1.50 1.56 -16.34
C SER A 61 -1.98 2.99 -16.04
N TRP A 62 -2.93 3.50 -16.83
CA TRP A 62 -3.55 4.81 -16.63
C TRP A 62 -4.26 4.95 -15.28
N LEU A 63 -4.66 3.84 -14.65
CA LEU A 63 -5.21 3.81 -13.29
C LEU A 63 -4.10 3.58 -12.26
N ALA A 64 -3.21 2.61 -12.52
CA ALA A 64 -2.18 2.20 -11.57
C ALA A 64 -1.16 3.32 -11.27
N VAL A 65 -0.61 3.95 -12.31
CA VAL A 65 0.45 4.95 -12.16
C VAL A 65 0.02 6.18 -11.33
N PRO A 66 -1.11 6.86 -11.63
CA PRO A 66 -1.53 7.99 -10.80
C PRO A 66 -1.93 7.54 -9.39
N ALA A 67 -2.56 6.37 -9.23
CA ALA A 67 -2.90 5.84 -7.92
C ALA A 67 -1.65 5.60 -7.05
N LEU A 68 -0.58 5.06 -7.62
CA LEU A 68 0.71 4.90 -6.94
C LEU A 68 1.31 6.25 -6.53
N GLY A 69 1.24 7.27 -7.41
CA GLY A 69 1.73 8.61 -7.12
C GLY A 69 1.00 9.26 -5.94
N VAL A 70 -0.34 9.19 -5.93
CA VAL A 70 -1.15 9.72 -4.82
C VAL A 70 -0.92 8.92 -3.53
N PHE A 71 -0.84 7.59 -3.63
CA PHE A 71 -0.54 6.73 -2.48
C PHE A 71 0.80 7.10 -1.84
N ALA A 72 1.86 7.23 -2.64
CA ALA A 72 3.20 7.57 -2.15
C ALA A 72 3.20 8.95 -1.46
N PHE A 73 2.54 9.95 -2.06
CA PHE A 73 2.42 11.27 -1.44
C PHE A 73 1.65 11.22 -0.11
N ALA A 74 0.52 10.51 -0.08
CA ALA A 74 -0.28 10.35 1.13
C ALA A 74 0.51 9.62 2.24
N ALA A 75 1.26 8.57 1.90
CA ALA A 75 2.06 7.80 2.85
C ALA A 75 3.18 8.63 3.47
N ILE A 76 3.85 9.47 2.66
CA ILE A 76 4.87 10.39 3.18
C ILE A 76 4.24 11.41 4.14
N TRP A 77 3.08 11.96 3.78
CA TRP A 77 2.37 12.91 4.63
C TRP A 77 1.91 12.28 5.94
N ASP A 78 1.44 11.05 5.88
CA ASP A 78 0.96 10.27 7.02
C ASP A 78 2.09 10.02 8.02
N GLU A 79 3.24 9.56 7.51
CA GLU A 79 4.42 9.31 8.32
C GLU A 79 4.96 10.57 8.99
N TRP A 80 5.03 11.68 8.25
CA TRP A 80 5.54 12.93 8.79
C TRP A 80 4.54 13.60 9.76
N GLY A 81 3.25 13.54 9.45
CA GLY A 81 2.21 14.23 10.20
C GLY A 81 1.75 13.52 11.47
N PHE A 82 1.59 12.20 11.42
CA PHE A 82 0.93 11.43 12.48
C PHE A 82 1.81 10.37 13.13
N HIS A 83 2.75 9.77 12.37
CA HIS A 83 3.49 8.59 12.85
C HIS A 83 4.88 8.86 13.43
N GLY A 84 5.42 10.08 13.22
CA GLY A 84 6.65 10.53 13.87
C GLY A 84 6.66 10.34 15.40
N PRO A 85 5.59 10.73 16.13
CA PRO A 85 5.51 10.60 17.59
C PRO A 85 5.15 9.20 18.12
N LEU A 86 4.82 8.24 17.25
CA LEU A 86 4.36 6.91 17.69
C LEU A 86 5.47 6.09 18.36
N ASP A 87 5.05 5.03 19.06
CA ASP A 87 5.98 4.06 19.63
C ASP A 87 6.83 3.42 18.52
N VAL A 88 8.07 3.09 18.88
CA VAL A 88 9.04 2.50 17.93
C VAL A 88 8.50 1.22 17.29
N ARG A 89 7.70 0.42 18.01
CA ARG A 89 7.13 -0.83 17.48
C ARG A 89 6.08 -0.57 16.40
N GLU A 90 5.20 0.40 16.61
CA GLU A 90 4.14 0.79 15.66
C GLU A 90 4.77 1.38 14.40
N ARG A 91 5.73 2.30 14.56
CA ARG A 91 6.46 2.86 13.41
C ARG A 91 7.25 1.81 12.62
N ARG A 92 7.82 0.80 13.28
CA ARG A 92 8.47 -0.33 12.58
C ARG A 92 7.49 -1.14 11.75
N LEU A 93 6.27 -1.36 12.25
CA LEU A 93 5.23 -2.05 11.50
C LEU A 93 4.94 -1.33 10.19
N HIS A 94 4.81 -0.01 10.21
CA HIS A 94 4.55 0.80 9.01
C HIS A 94 5.68 0.69 8.00
N TYR A 95 6.93 0.83 8.44
CA TYR A 95 8.07 0.72 7.53
C TYR A 95 8.18 -0.67 6.90
N VAL A 96 7.88 -1.73 7.65
CA VAL A 96 7.82 -3.09 7.10
C VAL A 96 6.67 -3.22 6.10
N ALA A 97 5.49 -2.66 6.41
CA ALA A 97 4.35 -2.65 5.49
C ALA A 97 4.70 -1.92 4.18
N TYR A 98 5.28 -0.71 4.25
CA TYR A 98 5.71 0.04 3.07
C TYR A 98 6.83 -0.68 2.30
N ALA A 99 7.76 -1.35 2.98
CA ALA A 99 8.77 -2.17 2.32
C ALA A 99 8.14 -3.35 1.55
N CYS A 100 7.15 -4.02 2.15
CA CYS A 100 6.37 -5.07 1.47
C CYS A 100 5.60 -4.51 0.25
N PHE A 101 4.98 -3.34 0.38
CA PHE A 101 4.30 -2.69 -0.74
C PHE A 101 5.28 -2.31 -1.86
N ALA A 102 6.44 -1.75 -1.53
CA ALA A 102 7.49 -1.43 -2.50
C ALA A 102 8.02 -2.69 -3.20
N ALA A 103 8.16 -3.81 -2.48
CA ALA A 103 8.51 -5.09 -3.07
C ALA A 103 7.43 -5.58 -4.05
N PHE A 104 6.14 -5.45 -3.70
CA PHE A 104 5.05 -5.73 -4.63
C PHE A 104 5.12 -4.85 -5.90
N VAL A 105 5.35 -3.54 -5.76
CA VAL A 105 5.55 -2.62 -6.89
C VAL A 105 6.72 -3.08 -7.76
N ALA A 106 7.85 -3.46 -7.15
CA ALA A 106 9.02 -3.96 -7.88
C ALA A 106 8.72 -5.25 -8.65
N VAL A 107 7.97 -6.19 -8.05
CA VAL A 107 7.51 -7.41 -8.73
C VAL A 107 6.57 -7.06 -9.89
N ALA A 108 5.64 -6.12 -9.71
CA ALA A 108 4.73 -5.68 -10.77
C ALA A 108 5.49 -5.06 -11.95
N CYS A 109 6.52 -4.26 -11.69
CA CYS A 109 7.42 -3.74 -12.72
C CYS A 109 8.22 -4.85 -13.41
N GLY A 110 8.89 -5.72 -12.64
CA GLY A 110 9.77 -6.77 -13.17
C GLY A 110 9.05 -7.84 -13.97
N THR A 111 7.76 -8.06 -13.69
CA THR A 111 6.90 -8.99 -14.45
C THR A 111 6.19 -8.32 -15.64
N GLY A 112 6.32 -6.99 -15.80
CA GLY A 112 5.64 -6.22 -16.84
C GLY A 112 4.13 -6.02 -16.64
N ALA A 113 3.63 -6.28 -15.42
CA ALA A 113 2.25 -6.05 -15.03
C ALA A 113 1.96 -4.55 -14.83
N LEU A 114 2.93 -3.79 -14.32
CA LEU A 114 2.92 -2.34 -14.34
C LEU A 114 3.70 -1.85 -15.56
N ARG A 115 2.99 -1.36 -16.57
CA ARG A 115 3.59 -0.74 -17.76
C ARG A 115 3.57 0.77 -17.61
N TRP A 116 4.70 1.41 -17.88
CA TRP A 116 4.72 2.86 -18.03
C TRP A 116 4.07 3.22 -19.38
N PRO A 117 3.28 4.30 -19.46
CA PRO A 117 2.74 4.78 -20.72
C PRO A 117 3.85 5.17 -21.71
#